data_AF-A0AAV8CD17-F1
#
_entry.id   AF-A0AAV8CD17-F1
#
_cell.length_a   1.000
_cell.length_b   1.000
_cell.length_c   1.000
_cell.angle_alpha   90.00
_cell.angle_beta   90.00
_cell.angle_gamma   90.00
#
_symmetry.space_group_name_H-M   'P 1'
#
loop_
_entity.id
_entity.type
_entity.pdbx_description
1 polymer ?
#
loop_
_entity_poly.entity_id
_entity_poly.type
_entity_poly.pdbx_seq_one_letter_code
_entity_poly.pdbx_strand_id
1 'polypeptide(L)'
;MAPSTSPAEKFLVPLVLISFISSILYFTTSSYSTSSLPASPPLLLRGPSHPPSFAFLLSGHRSDSARLLRLLLALYHPRNRYLLYLSADASEKERVGLVEAVKRALPAVMIFGNVDVVGRPSAGTPIGSSGLAGTLGAAAALLRLDPDWDWFIALSADDYPLLTQDDLIHVFSSVPRHLNFIDHTSDIGWKEQQRVQPIIVDAGIYLAGRNMHFQASEKRATPDAFKFFTGSPWVILSRQFIEYCTVGYENLPRTLLLYFTNVILSQEGYFHSVICNSDYRNTTVNNDLRYTVWDDPPKMEPHFLGSTDFNAMVESGVPFARKFKELDAVLDLIDRRILGKWRTKVTPGAWCTGTGRWWRDPCSQWGNVNIVRPGPQAERFQKIMDRVLEDWKSGANSCQQ
;
A
#
# COMPACT_ATOMS: atom_id res chain seq x y z
N MET A 1 69.38 25.58 20.98
CA MET A 1 69.10 24.14 20.77
C MET A 1 67.87 24.03 19.88
N ALA A 2 68.09 23.72 18.61
CA ALA A 2 67.04 23.34 17.67
C ALA A 2 67.58 22.10 16.93
N PRO A 3 66.84 20.98 16.87
CA PRO A 3 67.36 19.76 16.27
C PRO A 3 67.29 19.86 14.74
N SER A 4 68.42 19.57 14.10
CA SER A 4 68.54 19.41 12.66
C SER A 4 67.97 18.05 12.25
N THR A 5 66.81 18.05 11.59
CA THR A 5 66.24 16.85 10.96
C THR A 5 66.93 16.56 9.63
N SER A 6 67.30 15.30 9.41
CA SER A 6 68.07 14.86 8.25
C SER A 6 67.20 14.86 6.97
N PRO A 7 67.79 15.06 5.77
CA PRO A 7 67.04 15.14 4.51
C PRO A 7 66.32 13.83 4.11
N ALA A 8 66.65 12.69 4.74
CA ALA A 8 65.99 11.41 4.50
C ALA A 8 64.57 11.33 5.10
N GLU A 9 64.29 12.06 6.17
CA GLU A 9 62.96 12.04 6.82
C GLU A 9 61.91 12.88 6.06
N LYS A 10 62.36 13.82 5.20
CA LYS A 10 61.46 14.71 4.45
C LYS A 10 60.74 14.03 3.28
N PHE A 11 61.24 12.89 2.81
CA PHE A 11 60.67 12.16 1.67
C PHE A 11 59.93 10.87 2.06
N LEU A 12 60.18 10.33 3.26
CA LEU A 12 59.53 9.10 3.72
C LEU A 12 58.03 9.27 3.98
N VAL A 13 57.66 10.40 4.62
CA VAL A 13 56.26 10.70 4.96
C VAL A 13 55.38 10.88 3.70
N PRO A 14 55.77 11.65 2.67
CA PRO A 14 54.95 11.77 1.45
C PRO A 14 54.86 10.45 0.65
N LEU A 15 55.91 9.62 0.62
CA LEU A 15 55.88 8.32 -0.09
C LEU A 15 54.93 7.32 0.57
N VAL A 16 54.87 7.27 1.90
CA VAL A 16 53.93 6.41 2.63
C VAL A 16 52.49 6.88 2.43
N LEU A 17 52.23 8.19 2.42
CA LEU A 17 50.90 8.76 2.15
C LEU A 17 50.40 8.45 0.72
N ILE A 18 51.29 8.54 -0.29
CA ILE A 18 50.92 8.22 -1.68
C ILE A 18 50.64 6.72 -1.85
N SER A 19 51.43 5.85 -1.20
CA SER A 19 51.18 4.40 -1.19
C SER A 19 49.85 4.04 -0.49
N PHE A 20 49.52 4.73 0.60
CA PHE A 20 48.26 4.52 1.32
C PHE A 20 47.05 4.99 0.51
N ILE A 21 47.15 6.16 -0.15
CA ILE A 21 46.10 6.68 -1.04
C ILE A 21 45.93 5.79 -2.27
N SER A 22 47.02 5.31 -2.87
CA SER A 22 46.98 4.39 -4.02
C SER A 22 46.37 3.04 -3.63
N SER A 23 46.66 2.53 -2.43
CA SER A 23 46.03 1.32 -1.89
C SER A 23 44.54 1.50 -1.63
N ILE A 24 44.11 2.65 -1.09
CA ILE A 24 42.68 3.00 -0.93
C ILE A 24 41.98 3.12 -2.29
N LEU A 25 42.64 3.68 -3.31
CA LEU A 25 42.13 3.74 -4.69
C LEU A 25 42.06 2.34 -5.32
N TYR A 26 43.01 1.45 -5.06
CA TYR A 26 42.97 0.07 -5.53
C TYR A 26 41.88 -0.75 -4.83
N PHE A 27 41.66 -0.55 -3.53
CA PHE A 27 40.56 -1.19 -2.80
C PHE A 27 39.19 -0.63 -3.18
N THR A 28 39.07 0.67 -3.51
CA THR A 28 37.81 1.25 -3.99
C THR A 28 37.49 0.84 -5.44
N THR A 29 38.51 0.62 -6.29
CA THR A 29 38.30 0.13 -7.66
C THR A 29 38.11 -1.39 -7.75
N SER A 30 38.77 -2.17 -6.89
CA SER A 30 38.60 -3.64 -6.81
C SER A 30 37.28 -4.08 -6.13
N SER A 31 36.63 -3.17 -5.39
CA SER A 31 35.32 -3.44 -4.77
C SER A 31 34.13 -3.33 -5.73
N TYR A 32 34.34 -2.90 -6.99
CA TYR A 32 33.35 -3.05 -8.05
C TYR A 32 33.41 -4.48 -8.60
N SER A 33 33.07 -5.46 -7.76
CA SER A 33 32.53 -6.71 -8.27
C SER A 33 31.21 -6.35 -8.93
N THR A 34 31.22 -6.17 -10.25
CA THR A 34 30.04 -6.16 -11.09
C THR A 34 29.36 -7.51 -10.93
N SER A 35 28.45 -7.61 -9.95
CA SER A 35 27.46 -8.67 -9.96
C SER A 35 26.65 -8.47 -11.23
N SER A 36 26.94 -9.25 -12.26
CA SER A 36 26.14 -9.32 -13.48
C SER A 36 24.72 -9.63 -13.05
N LEU A 37 23.84 -8.62 -13.10
CA LEU A 37 22.42 -8.82 -12.85
C LEU A 37 21.91 -9.79 -13.92
N PRO A 38 21.09 -10.79 -13.57
CA PRO A 38 20.47 -11.66 -14.57
C PRO A 38 19.72 -10.79 -15.58
N ALA A 39 19.95 -11.04 -16.88
CA ALA A 39 19.40 -10.25 -17.98
C ALA A 39 17.86 -10.36 -18.12
N SER A 40 17.20 -11.22 -17.34
CA SER A 40 15.74 -11.38 -17.36
C SER A 40 15.22 -11.71 -15.95
N PRO A 41 14.05 -11.17 -15.56
CA PRO A 41 13.43 -11.52 -14.29
C PRO A 41 13.12 -13.04 -14.25
N PRO A 42 13.25 -13.69 -13.08
CA PRO A 42 12.78 -15.06 -12.89
C PRO A 42 11.35 -15.23 -13.38
N LEU A 43 11.03 -16.42 -13.95
CA LEU A 43 9.68 -16.72 -14.43
C LEU A 43 8.65 -16.53 -13.31
N LEU A 44 7.71 -15.63 -13.55
CA LEU A 44 6.61 -15.35 -12.64
C LEU A 44 5.43 -16.24 -12.97
N LEU A 45 5.18 -17.25 -12.13
CA LEU A 45 4.08 -18.20 -12.33
C LEU A 45 2.78 -17.60 -11.79
N ARG A 46 1.72 -17.62 -12.61
CA ARG A 46 0.40 -17.01 -12.34
C ARG A 46 -0.70 -18.07 -12.34
N GLY A 47 -1.88 -17.69 -11.85
CA GLY A 47 -3.07 -18.52 -11.83
C GLY A 47 -3.30 -19.31 -10.54
N PRO A 48 -4.39 -20.09 -10.47
CA PRO A 48 -4.91 -20.66 -9.22
C PRO A 48 -3.98 -21.63 -8.50
N SER A 49 -3.10 -22.32 -9.22
CA SER A 49 -2.15 -23.31 -8.68
C SER A 49 -0.85 -22.68 -8.17
N HIS A 50 -0.69 -21.37 -8.28
CA HIS A 50 0.52 -20.64 -7.87
C HIS A 50 0.17 -19.64 -6.77
N PRO A 51 1.15 -19.12 -6.00
CA PRO A 51 0.86 -18.12 -4.99
C PRO A 51 0.20 -16.87 -5.59
N PRO A 52 -0.64 -16.15 -4.84
CA PRO A 52 -1.32 -14.99 -5.37
C PRO A 52 -0.39 -13.81 -5.65
N SER A 53 -0.97 -12.79 -6.27
CA SER A 53 -0.36 -11.50 -6.53
C SER A 53 -1.31 -10.37 -6.17
N PHE A 54 -0.74 -9.29 -5.63
CA PHE A 54 -1.48 -8.12 -5.20
C PHE A 54 -1.14 -6.91 -6.07
N ALA A 55 -2.14 -6.10 -6.37
CA ALA A 55 -2.00 -4.77 -6.94
C ALA A 55 -2.22 -3.73 -5.84
N PHE A 56 -1.14 -3.10 -5.39
CA PHE A 56 -1.16 -2.08 -4.36
C PHE A 56 -1.30 -0.69 -4.97
N LEU A 57 -2.32 0.05 -4.54
CA LEU A 57 -2.35 1.50 -4.63
C LEU A 57 -1.76 2.07 -3.34
N LEU A 58 -0.65 2.80 -3.44
CA LEU A 58 -0.01 3.49 -2.32
C LEU A 58 -0.21 5.00 -2.49
N SER A 59 -1.19 5.57 -1.79
CA SER A 59 -1.60 6.97 -1.95
C SER A 59 -1.06 7.90 -0.87
N GLY A 60 -0.57 9.06 -1.24
CA GLY A 60 -0.16 10.13 -0.32
C GLY A 60 -0.48 11.50 -0.89
N HIS A 61 -0.26 12.51 -0.06
CA HIS A 61 -0.43 13.92 -0.39
C HIS A 61 0.93 14.62 -0.49
N ARG A 62 0.91 15.94 -0.63
CA ARG A 62 2.13 16.75 -0.55
C ARG A 62 2.95 16.38 0.70
N SER A 63 4.25 16.20 0.50
CA SER A 63 5.23 15.83 1.53
C SER A 63 5.21 14.35 1.96
N ASP A 64 4.34 13.50 1.43
CA ASP A 64 4.30 12.08 1.81
C ASP A 64 5.32 11.20 1.06
N SER A 65 6.14 11.75 0.16
CA SER A 65 7.09 10.96 -0.65
C SER A 65 7.99 10.02 0.15
N ALA A 66 8.54 10.50 1.28
CA ALA A 66 9.40 9.68 2.12
C ALA A 66 8.62 8.54 2.81
N ARG A 67 7.36 8.79 3.16
CA ARG A 67 6.46 7.82 3.79
C ARG A 67 6.03 6.75 2.78
N LEU A 68 5.65 7.16 1.57
CA LEU A 68 5.35 6.25 0.47
C LEU A 68 6.54 5.37 0.11
N LEU A 69 7.75 5.93 0.06
CA LEU A 69 8.96 5.13 -0.16
C LEU A 69 9.16 4.10 0.95
N ARG A 70 9.04 4.50 2.22
CA ARG A 70 9.17 3.59 3.36
C ARG A 70 8.10 2.48 3.33
N LEU A 71 6.87 2.83 2.98
CA LEU A 71 5.75 1.89 2.87
C LEU A 71 5.97 0.91 1.72
N LEU A 72 6.39 1.39 0.53
CA LEU A 72 6.75 0.55 -0.59
C LEU A 72 7.83 -0.46 -0.20
N LEU A 73 8.91 -0.02 0.45
CA LEU A 73 9.99 -0.91 0.89
C LEU A 73 9.51 -1.97 1.89
N ALA A 74 8.56 -1.63 2.76
CA ALA A 74 7.94 -2.59 3.67
C ALA A 74 7.06 -3.64 2.97
N LEU A 75 6.44 -3.25 1.86
CA LEU A 75 5.49 -4.08 1.12
C LEU A 75 6.10 -4.75 -0.11
N TYR A 76 7.33 -4.44 -0.50
CA TYR A 76 7.83 -4.84 -1.81
C TYR A 76 8.04 -6.35 -1.92
N HIS A 77 7.48 -6.92 -2.98
CA HIS A 77 7.69 -8.28 -3.42
C HIS A 77 7.62 -8.31 -4.97
N PRO A 78 8.54 -9.01 -5.67
CA PRO A 78 8.58 -9.03 -7.13
C PRO A 78 7.29 -9.51 -7.83
N ARG A 79 6.48 -10.30 -7.13
CA ARG A 79 5.20 -10.82 -7.65
C ARG A 79 4.10 -9.78 -7.77
N ASN A 80 4.19 -8.71 -6.99
CA ASN A 80 3.10 -7.75 -6.81
C ASN A 80 3.29 -6.56 -7.75
N ARG A 81 2.21 -5.84 -8.03
CA ARG A 81 2.22 -4.57 -8.77
C ARG A 81 1.99 -3.41 -7.82
N TYR A 82 2.73 -2.32 -7.99
CA TYR A 82 2.60 -1.14 -7.14
C TYR A 82 2.37 0.10 -7.99
N LEU A 83 1.36 0.87 -7.63
CA LEU A 83 1.11 2.19 -8.20
C LEU A 83 1.17 3.22 -7.07
N LEU A 84 2.18 4.08 -7.12
CA LEU A 84 2.39 5.16 -6.17
C LEU A 84 1.66 6.40 -6.66
N TYR A 85 0.77 6.92 -5.82
CA TYR A 85 -0.08 8.05 -6.13
C TYR A 85 0.22 9.20 -5.16
N LEU A 86 0.75 10.30 -5.66
CA LEU A 86 0.81 11.56 -4.91
C LEU A 86 -0.26 12.49 -5.49
N SER A 87 -1.16 13.04 -4.67
CA SER A 87 -2.24 13.91 -5.17
C SER A 87 -1.72 15.19 -5.84
N ALA A 88 -2.61 15.88 -6.57
CA ALA A 88 -2.25 17.04 -7.39
C ALA A 88 -1.61 18.22 -6.62
N ASP A 89 -1.75 18.28 -5.30
CA ASP A 89 -1.11 19.26 -4.41
C ASP A 89 0.39 19.00 -4.16
N ALA A 90 0.86 17.78 -4.40
CA ALA A 90 2.29 17.47 -4.46
C ALA A 90 2.90 18.02 -5.76
N SER A 91 4.14 18.51 -5.70
CA SER A 91 4.81 19.09 -6.87
C SER A 91 5.29 18.03 -7.87
N GLU A 92 5.48 18.41 -9.13
CA GLU A 92 6.13 17.52 -10.12
C GLU A 92 7.54 17.12 -9.68
N LYS A 93 8.31 18.05 -9.11
CA LYS A 93 9.63 17.79 -8.53
C LYS A 93 9.59 16.71 -7.46
N GLU A 94 8.56 16.74 -6.61
CA GLU A 94 8.36 15.72 -5.57
C GLU A 94 8.09 14.34 -6.20
N ARG A 95 7.20 14.26 -7.20
CA ARG A 95 6.91 13.01 -7.93
C ARG A 95 8.15 12.44 -8.63
N VAL A 96 8.93 13.28 -9.32
CA VAL A 96 10.18 12.87 -9.97
C VAL A 96 11.20 12.41 -8.92
N GLY A 97 11.33 13.15 -7.81
CA GLY A 97 12.19 12.78 -6.70
C GLY A 97 11.84 11.42 -6.09
N LEU A 98 10.55 11.11 -5.99
CA LEU A 98 10.06 9.80 -5.54
C LEU A 98 10.47 8.68 -6.50
N VAL A 99 10.32 8.86 -7.82
CA VAL A 99 10.77 7.88 -8.83
C VAL A 99 12.26 7.59 -8.67
N GLU A 100 13.09 8.63 -8.55
CA GLU A 100 14.53 8.44 -8.36
C GLU A 100 14.86 7.77 -7.03
N ALA A 101 14.16 8.12 -5.96
CA ALA A 101 14.36 7.54 -4.65
C ALA A 101 14.01 6.04 -4.63
N VAL A 102 12.93 5.65 -5.32
CA VAL A 102 12.57 4.23 -5.53
C VAL A 102 13.70 3.51 -6.26
N LYS A 103 14.19 4.04 -7.40
CA LYS A 103 15.27 3.40 -8.17
C LYS A 103 16.55 3.24 -7.36
N ARG A 104 16.89 4.21 -6.51
CA ARG A 104 18.08 4.15 -5.63
C ARG A 104 17.91 3.16 -4.47
N ALA A 105 16.76 3.17 -3.80
CA ALA A 105 16.53 2.34 -2.62
C ALA A 105 16.21 0.88 -2.98
N LEU A 106 15.68 0.65 -4.19
CA LEU A 106 15.17 -0.64 -4.63
C LEU A 106 15.64 -0.99 -6.05
N PRO A 107 16.88 -1.49 -6.21
CA PRO A 107 17.43 -1.87 -7.51
C PRO A 107 16.60 -2.94 -8.24
N ALA A 108 15.91 -3.82 -7.50
CA ALA A 108 15.05 -4.87 -8.05
C ALA A 108 13.96 -4.32 -9.00
N VAL A 109 13.46 -3.10 -8.77
CA VAL A 109 12.44 -2.47 -9.62
C VAL A 109 12.92 -2.26 -11.05
N MET A 110 14.22 -2.07 -11.26
CA MET A 110 14.78 -1.93 -12.61
C MET A 110 14.73 -3.23 -13.42
N ILE A 111 14.58 -4.38 -12.75
CA ILE A 111 14.53 -5.71 -13.37
C ILE A 111 13.09 -6.21 -13.47
N PHE A 112 12.31 -6.05 -12.40
CA PHE A 112 10.93 -6.53 -12.36
C PHE A 112 9.92 -5.55 -12.96
N GLY A 113 10.27 -4.25 -13.07
CA GLY A 113 9.42 -3.25 -13.70
C GLY A 113 8.02 -3.14 -13.08
N ASN A 114 7.89 -3.46 -11.79
CA ASN A 114 6.61 -3.69 -11.12
C ASN A 114 6.14 -2.53 -10.23
N VAL A 115 6.75 -1.36 -10.36
CA VAL A 115 6.44 -0.14 -9.59
C VAL A 115 6.35 1.05 -10.52
N ASP A 116 5.20 1.75 -10.50
CA ASP A 116 4.98 2.98 -11.25
C ASP A 116 4.57 4.14 -10.33
N VAL A 117 4.82 5.37 -10.77
CA VAL A 117 4.35 6.59 -10.12
C VAL A 117 3.39 7.31 -11.05
N VAL A 118 2.23 7.71 -10.54
CA VAL A 118 1.23 8.43 -11.33
C VAL A 118 1.74 9.82 -11.72
N GLY A 119 1.88 10.06 -13.03
CA GLY A 119 2.35 11.34 -13.56
C GLY A 119 1.31 12.45 -13.58
N ARG A 120 0.02 12.10 -13.76
CA ARG A 120 -1.11 13.07 -13.82
C ARG A 120 -2.17 12.71 -12.78
N PRO A 121 -1.94 13.04 -11.50
CA PRO A 121 -2.88 12.73 -10.45
C PRO A 121 -4.03 13.74 -10.42
N SER A 122 -5.19 13.27 -9.98
CA SER A 122 -6.33 14.10 -9.61
C SER A 122 -6.13 14.76 -8.23
N ALA A 123 -6.96 15.75 -7.89
CA ALA A 123 -7.06 16.20 -6.51
C ALA A 123 -7.54 15.03 -5.63
N GLY A 124 -7.20 15.06 -4.34
CA GLY A 124 -7.63 14.05 -3.37
C GLY A 124 -8.26 14.73 -2.18
N THR A 125 -9.53 15.14 -2.30
CA THR A 125 -10.23 15.76 -1.16
C THR A 125 -10.69 14.66 -0.20
N PRO A 126 -10.53 14.83 1.13
CA PRO A 126 -10.94 13.81 2.10
C PRO A 126 -12.45 13.57 2.15
N ILE A 127 -13.24 14.57 1.76
CA ILE A 127 -14.71 14.58 1.90
C ILE A 127 -15.41 14.25 0.58
N GLY A 128 -14.86 14.68 -0.55
CA GLY A 128 -15.53 14.60 -1.84
C GLY A 128 -15.20 13.34 -2.64
N SER A 129 -15.69 13.31 -3.87
CA SER A 129 -15.60 12.18 -4.79
C SER A 129 -14.30 12.13 -5.60
N SER A 130 -13.45 13.15 -5.54
CA SER A 130 -12.14 13.18 -6.21
C SER A 130 -11.18 12.10 -5.70
N GLY A 131 -11.22 11.77 -4.39
CA GLY A 131 -10.51 10.63 -3.84
C GLY A 131 -10.96 9.32 -4.48
N LEU A 132 -12.28 9.10 -4.56
CA LEU A 132 -12.87 7.93 -5.24
C LEU A 132 -12.47 7.86 -6.72
N ALA A 133 -12.53 8.99 -7.42
CA ALA A 133 -12.11 9.08 -8.82
C ALA A 133 -10.61 8.73 -8.98
N GLY A 134 -9.76 9.21 -8.07
CA GLY A 134 -8.34 8.85 -8.02
C GLY A 134 -8.12 7.36 -7.81
N THR A 135 -8.85 6.74 -6.87
CA THR A 135 -8.80 5.29 -6.63
C THR A 135 -9.25 4.48 -7.85
N LEU A 136 -10.37 4.84 -8.47
CA LEU A 136 -10.87 4.14 -9.67
C LEU A 136 -9.93 4.33 -10.87
N GLY A 137 -9.36 5.52 -11.05
CA GLY A 137 -8.36 5.79 -12.08
C GLY A 137 -7.08 4.97 -11.88
N ALA A 138 -6.61 4.87 -10.64
CA ALA A 138 -5.48 4.03 -10.27
C ALA A 138 -5.76 2.53 -10.49
N ALA A 139 -6.95 2.07 -10.10
CA ALA A 139 -7.38 0.70 -10.33
C ALA A 139 -7.45 0.37 -11.85
N ALA A 140 -7.99 1.28 -12.66
CA ALA A 140 -8.01 1.16 -14.12
C ALA A 140 -6.60 1.15 -14.74
N ALA A 141 -5.66 1.92 -14.19
CA ALA A 141 -4.26 1.85 -14.60
C ALA A 141 -3.64 0.49 -14.25
N LEU A 142 -3.85 -0.01 -13.03
CA LEU A 142 -3.34 -1.32 -12.61
C LEU A 142 -3.88 -2.49 -13.45
N LEU A 143 -5.16 -2.45 -13.84
CA LEU A 143 -5.76 -3.42 -14.77
C LEU A 143 -5.06 -3.44 -16.14
N ARG A 144 -4.53 -2.29 -16.60
CA ARG A 144 -3.82 -2.17 -17.87
C ARG A 144 -2.34 -2.53 -17.78
N LEU A 145 -1.72 -2.24 -16.64
CA LEU A 145 -0.28 -2.41 -16.42
C LEU A 145 0.09 -3.88 -16.16
N ASP A 146 -0.79 -4.64 -15.52
CA ASP A 146 -0.58 -6.06 -15.22
C ASP A 146 -1.93 -6.79 -15.30
N PRO A 147 -2.09 -7.78 -16.18
CA PRO A 147 -3.35 -8.50 -16.32
C PRO A 147 -3.59 -9.54 -15.22
N ASP A 148 -2.56 -9.96 -14.48
CA ASP A 148 -2.54 -11.25 -13.76
C ASP A 148 -2.50 -11.15 -12.22
N TRP A 149 -2.79 -9.97 -11.65
CA TRP A 149 -2.95 -9.82 -10.19
C TRP A 149 -4.33 -10.29 -9.72
N ASP A 150 -4.43 -10.67 -8.44
CA ASP A 150 -5.63 -11.31 -7.88
C ASP A 150 -6.48 -10.36 -7.04
N TRP A 151 -5.81 -9.55 -6.22
CA TRP A 151 -6.47 -8.58 -5.34
C TRP A 151 -5.86 -7.20 -5.48
N PHE A 152 -6.74 -6.20 -5.49
CA PHE A 152 -6.42 -4.80 -5.35
C PHE A 152 -6.45 -4.40 -3.87
N ILE A 153 -5.40 -3.74 -3.40
CA ILE A 153 -5.28 -3.26 -2.02
C ILE A 153 -4.96 -1.76 -2.06
N ALA A 154 -5.85 -0.94 -1.52
CA ALA A 154 -5.59 0.48 -1.34
C ALA A 154 -5.01 0.75 0.05
N LEU A 155 -3.85 1.41 0.11
CA LEU A 155 -3.20 1.89 1.33
C LEU A 155 -2.82 3.37 1.16
N SER A 156 -2.83 4.13 2.24
CA SER A 156 -2.28 5.49 2.28
C SER A 156 -0.93 5.55 2.98
N ALA A 157 -0.27 6.71 2.90
CA ALA A 157 0.96 7.02 3.64
C ALA A 157 0.82 6.90 5.18
N ASP A 158 -0.42 6.85 5.68
CA ASP A 158 -0.76 6.69 7.09
C ASP A 158 -0.88 5.22 7.54
N ASP A 159 -0.82 4.28 6.60
CA ASP A 159 -0.93 2.85 6.85
C ASP A 159 0.44 2.17 6.94
N TYR A 160 0.52 1.05 7.66
CA TYR A 160 1.74 0.24 7.71
C TYR A 160 1.43 -1.26 7.87
N PRO A 161 2.21 -2.16 7.24
CA PRO A 161 1.99 -3.60 7.37
C PRO A 161 2.41 -4.13 8.75
N LEU A 162 1.67 -5.12 9.25
CA LEU A 162 1.93 -5.87 10.49
C LEU A 162 2.38 -7.32 10.23
N LEU A 163 2.71 -7.65 8.99
CA LEU A 163 3.29 -8.94 8.59
C LEU A 163 4.11 -8.79 7.31
N THR A 164 4.93 -9.79 6.99
CA THR A 164 5.76 -9.79 5.78
C THR A 164 4.94 -10.10 4.53
N GLN A 165 5.47 -9.81 3.34
CA GLN A 165 4.79 -10.19 2.10
C GLN A 165 4.68 -11.70 1.94
N ASP A 166 5.68 -12.46 2.39
CA ASP A 166 5.62 -13.92 2.37
C ASP A 166 4.49 -14.44 3.26
N ASP A 167 4.25 -13.83 4.43
CA ASP A 167 3.11 -14.14 5.30
C ASP A 167 1.77 -13.87 4.59
N LEU A 168 1.65 -12.68 3.97
CA LEU A 168 0.43 -12.26 3.28
C LEU A 168 0.11 -13.23 2.12
N ILE A 169 1.10 -13.49 1.26
CA ILE A 169 0.96 -14.38 0.11
C ILE A 169 0.65 -15.81 0.58
N HIS A 170 1.29 -16.28 1.65
CA HIS A 170 1.05 -17.61 2.21
C HIS A 170 -0.41 -17.78 2.64
N VAL A 171 -0.92 -16.89 3.49
CA VAL A 171 -2.31 -17.00 4.00
C VAL A 171 -3.33 -16.83 2.87
N PHE A 172 -3.16 -15.83 2.00
CA PHE A 172 -4.05 -15.62 0.86
C PHE A 172 -3.99 -16.73 -0.19
N SER A 173 -2.99 -17.61 -0.17
CA SER A 173 -2.97 -18.80 -1.04
C SER A 173 -4.11 -19.77 -0.72
N SER A 174 -4.66 -19.72 0.51
CA SER A 174 -5.82 -20.51 0.92
C SER A 174 -7.17 -19.83 0.70
N VAL A 175 -7.16 -18.54 0.33
CA VAL A 175 -8.36 -17.72 0.18
C VAL A 175 -8.92 -17.83 -1.25
N PRO A 176 -10.22 -18.08 -1.45
CA PRO A 176 -10.82 -18.02 -2.77
C PRO A 176 -10.66 -16.63 -3.41
N ARG A 177 -10.04 -16.58 -4.60
CA ARG A 177 -9.64 -15.33 -5.29
C ARG A 177 -10.77 -14.38 -5.68
N HIS A 178 -12.01 -14.86 -5.68
CA HIS A 178 -13.19 -14.06 -5.99
C HIS A 178 -13.74 -13.30 -4.77
N LEU A 179 -13.23 -13.56 -3.56
CA LEU A 179 -13.70 -12.88 -2.35
C LEU A 179 -13.16 -11.45 -2.24
N ASN A 180 -14.00 -10.59 -1.67
CA ASN A 180 -13.75 -9.18 -1.45
C ASN A 180 -13.86 -8.88 0.06
N PHE A 181 -12.80 -8.40 0.67
CA PHE A 181 -12.78 -7.99 2.08
C PHE A 181 -13.17 -6.51 2.15
N ILE A 182 -14.40 -6.29 2.58
CA ILE A 182 -15.05 -4.98 2.61
C ILE A 182 -15.97 -4.93 3.82
N ASP A 183 -15.55 -4.21 4.86
CA ASP A 183 -16.41 -3.90 6.01
C ASP A 183 -17.60 -3.06 5.53
N HIS A 184 -18.83 -3.49 5.79
CA HIS A 184 -20.03 -2.84 5.29
C HIS A 184 -21.23 -3.00 6.22
N THR A 185 -22.08 -1.97 6.22
CA THR A 185 -23.40 -1.99 6.86
C THR A 185 -24.39 -1.17 6.05
N SER A 186 -25.65 -1.58 6.06
CA SER A 186 -26.77 -0.76 5.59
C SER A 186 -27.52 -0.05 6.71
N ASP A 187 -27.15 -0.30 7.97
CA ASP A 187 -27.65 0.49 9.09
C ASP A 187 -26.92 1.84 9.13
N ILE A 188 -27.49 2.79 8.39
CA ILE A 188 -26.91 4.11 8.21
C ILE A 188 -27.31 5.08 9.32
N GLY A 189 -28.40 4.85 10.06
CA GLY A 189 -28.84 5.69 11.17
C GLY A 189 -28.67 7.21 10.94
N TRP A 190 -27.95 7.88 11.85
CA TRP A 190 -27.65 9.32 11.74
C TRP A 190 -26.87 9.72 10.48
N LYS A 191 -26.12 8.79 9.87
CA LYS A 191 -25.33 9.04 8.65
C LYS A 191 -26.24 9.36 7.47
N GLU A 192 -27.49 8.92 7.46
CA GLU A 192 -28.45 9.26 6.41
C GLU A 192 -28.59 10.79 6.25
N GLN A 193 -28.90 11.47 7.35
CA GLN A 193 -29.12 12.91 7.38
C GLN A 193 -27.84 13.74 7.20
N GLN A 194 -26.69 13.17 7.57
CA GLN A 194 -25.40 13.86 7.58
C GLN A 194 -24.53 13.57 6.36
N ARG A 195 -24.72 12.45 5.66
CA ARG A 195 -23.85 12.01 4.56
C ARG A 195 -24.59 11.74 3.25
N VAL A 196 -25.80 11.18 3.32
CA VAL A 196 -26.56 10.72 2.13
C VAL A 196 -27.45 11.82 1.55
N GLN A 197 -28.26 12.44 2.41
CA GLN A 197 -29.20 13.51 2.05
C GLN A 197 -28.52 14.85 1.67
N PRO A 198 -27.41 15.27 2.31
CA PRO A 198 -26.68 16.45 1.86
C PRO A 198 -26.06 16.24 0.47
N ILE A 199 -26.09 17.29 -0.34
CA ILE A 199 -25.49 17.30 -1.68
C ILE A 199 -24.23 18.14 -1.60
N ILE A 200 -23.09 17.55 -1.96
CA ILE A 200 -21.82 18.27 -2.08
C ILE A 200 -21.31 18.30 -3.52
N VAL A 201 -20.64 19.37 -3.89
CA VAL A 201 -19.88 19.47 -5.14
C VAL A 201 -18.40 19.52 -4.77
N ASP A 202 -17.68 18.46 -5.12
CA ASP A 202 -16.26 18.37 -4.83
C ASP A 202 -15.46 19.27 -5.78
N ALA A 203 -14.80 20.29 -5.23
CA ALA A 203 -13.96 21.19 -6.02
C ALA A 203 -12.77 20.45 -6.65
N GLY A 204 -12.32 19.35 -6.06
CA GLY A 204 -11.20 18.56 -6.54
C GLY A 204 -11.41 17.92 -7.91
N ILE A 205 -12.65 17.77 -8.37
CA ILE A 205 -12.97 17.20 -9.68
C ILE A 205 -12.70 18.19 -10.83
N TYR A 206 -12.87 19.49 -10.61
CA TYR A 206 -12.80 20.49 -11.69
C TYR A 206 -11.84 21.65 -11.42
N LEU A 207 -11.39 21.84 -10.17
CA LEU A 207 -10.39 22.84 -9.77
C LEU A 207 -9.21 22.13 -9.11
N ALA A 208 -8.22 21.77 -9.93
CA ALA A 208 -6.99 21.16 -9.46
C ALA A 208 -6.35 21.97 -8.32
N GLY A 209 -5.97 21.30 -7.23
CA GLY A 209 -5.32 21.92 -6.07
C GLY A 209 -6.26 22.51 -5.01
N ARG A 210 -7.59 22.40 -5.16
CA ARG A 210 -8.54 22.75 -4.08
C ARG A 210 -8.96 21.50 -3.31
N ASN A 211 -8.82 21.55 -1.99
CA ASN A 211 -9.25 20.50 -1.07
C ASN A 211 -10.60 20.81 -0.39
N MET A 212 -11.37 21.74 -0.96
CA MET A 212 -12.66 22.18 -0.43
C MET A 212 -13.81 21.51 -1.18
N HIS A 213 -14.99 21.50 -0.56
CA HIS A 213 -16.24 21.13 -1.20
C HIS A 213 -17.23 22.29 -1.04
N PHE A 214 -18.21 22.35 -1.94
CA PHE A 214 -19.37 23.24 -1.81
C PHE A 214 -20.56 22.40 -1.39
N GLN A 215 -21.29 22.84 -0.37
CA GLN A 215 -22.51 22.16 0.06
C GLN A 215 -23.73 22.91 -0.48
N ALA A 216 -24.68 22.18 -1.08
CA ALA A 216 -25.93 22.76 -1.51
C ALA A 216 -26.83 23.11 -0.31
N SER A 217 -27.64 24.15 -0.46
CA SER A 217 -28.65 24.53 0.55
C SER A 217 -29.76 23.48 0.66
N GLU A 218 -30.15 22.90 -0.48
CA GLU A 218 -31.17 21.86 -0.57
C GLU A 218 -30.58 20.48 -0.30
N LYS A 219 -31.39 19.60 0.30
CA LYS A 219 -31.09 18.19 0.49
C LYS A 219 -31.86 17.35 -0.52
N ARG A 220 -31.35 16.15 -0.82
CA ARG A 220 -32.08 15.13 -1.58
C ARG A 220 -32.66 14.06 -0.65
N ALA A 221 -33.66 13.34 -1.16
CA ALA A 221 -34.12 12.11 -0.54
C ALA A 221 -33.05 11.01 -0.65
N THR A 222 -33.07 10.08 0.31
CA THR A 222 -32.33 8.82 0.24
C THR A 222 -32.85 7.99 -0.94
N PRO A 223 -31.96 7.35 -1.73
CA PRO A 223 -32.34 6.62 -2.93
C PRO A 223 -33.21 5.40 -2.57
N ASP A 224 -34.27 5.21 -3.36
CA ASP A 224 -35.16 4.04 -3.31
C ASP A 224 -34.79 2.97 -4.34
N ALA A 225 -34.11 3.36 -5.43
CA ALA A 225 -33.68 2.49 -6.51
C ALA A 225 -32.56 1.50 -6.13
N PHE A 226 -31.84 1.73 -5.02
CA PHE A 226 -30.82 0.84 -4.49
C PHE A 226 -30.66 1.04 -2.98
N LYS A 227 -30.15 0.03 -2.29
CA LYS A 227 -29.85 0.13 -0.86
C LYS A 227 -28.49 0.78 -0.64
N PHE A 228 -28.42 1.85 0.15
CA PHE A 228 -27.15 2.50 0.47
C PHE A 228 -26.38 1.68 1.51
N PHE A 229 -25.14 1.31 1.19
CA PHE A 229 -24.21 0.68 2.12
C PHE A 229 -23.02 1.61 2.37
N THR A 230 -22.49 1.54 3.59
CA THR A 230 -21.28 2.27 3.99
C THR A 230 -20.38 1.42 4.87
N GLY A 231 -19.11 1.76 4.95
CA GLY A 231 -18.15 1.10 5.83
C GLY A 231 -16.75 1.68 5.71
N SER A 232 -15.75 0.89 6.06
CA SER A 232 -14.35 1.28 5.96
C SER A 232 -13.96 1.60 4.50
N PRO A 233 -13.33 2.75 4.21
CA PRO A 233 -12.87 3.05 2.86
C PRO A 233 -11.65 2.20 2.44
N TRP A 234 -11.12 1.39 3.36
CA TRP A 234 -9.96 0.54 3.15
C TRP A 234 -10.41 -0.87 2.81
N VAL A 235 -10.23 -1.24 1.55
CA VAL A 235 -10.81 -2.47 1.00
C VAL A 235 -9.73 -3.32 0.35
N ILE A 236 -9.94 -4.64 0.37
CA ILE A 236 -9.19 -5.61 -0.43
C ILE A 236 -10.17 -6.24 -1.40
N LEU A 237 -10.09 -5.82 -2.66
CA LEU A 237 -11.09 -6.16 -3.68
C LEU A 237 -10.49 -7.13 -4.69
N SER A 238 -11.23 -8.18 -5.03
CA SER A 238 -10.90 -9.08 -6.12
C SER A 238 -10.74 -8.31 -7.43
N ARG A 239 -9.86 -8.80 -8.29
CA ARG A 239 -9.65 -8.24 -9.63
C ARG A 239 -10.95 -8.20 -10.45
N GLN A 240 -11.78 -9.23 -10.35
CA GLN A 240 -13.06 -9.31 -11.07
C GLN A 240 -14.00 -8.17 -10.67
N PHE A 241 -14.12 -7.89 -9.37
CA PHE A 241 -14.96 -6.81 -8.89
C PHE A 241 -14.41 -5.41 -9.26
N ILE A 242 -13.08 -5.24 -9.25
CA ILE A 242 -12.46 -4.00 -9.74
C ILE A 242 -12.71 -3.79 -11.23
N GLU A 243 -12.61 -4.84 -12.04
CA GLU A 243 -12.95 -4.78 -13.47
C GLU A 243 -14.41 -4.40 -13.67
N TYR A 244 -15.32 -4.98 -12.89
CA TYR A 244 -16.74 -4.61 -12.90
C TYR A 244 -16.95 -3.12 -12.59
N CYS A 245 -16.29 -2.58 -11.55
CA CYS A 245 -16.41 -1.16 -11.17
C CYS A 245 -15.82 -0.20 -12.22
N THR A 246 -14.72 -0.58 -12.87
CA THR A 246 -13.93 0.30 -13.74
C THR A 246 -14.37 0.25 -15.21
N VAL A 247 -14.67 -0.94 -15.74
CA VAL A 247 -15.19 -1.13 -17.10
C VAL A 247 -16.69 -0.80 -17.12
N GLY A 248 -17.41 -1.18 -16.06
CA GLY A 248 -18.83 -0.92 -15.90
C GLY A 248 -19.65 -1.53 -17.03
N TYR A 249 -19.45 -2.82 -17.34
CA TYR A 249 -20.21 -3.47 -18.43
C TYR A 249 -21.72 -3.45 -18.19
N GLU A 250 -22.17 -3.29 -16.94
CA GLU A 250 -23.55 -2.98 -16.55
C GLU A 250 -23.75 -1.50 -16.16
N ASN A 251 -25.02 -1.09 -16.10
CA ASN A 251 -25.37 0.27 -15.72
C ASN A 251 -25.14 0.57 -14.23
N LEU A 252 -25.23 -0.43 -13.35
CA LEU A 252 -25.22 -0.19 -11.89
C LEU A 252 -23.95 0.53 -11.40
N PRO A 253 -22.70 0.11 -11.72
CA PRO A 253 -21.51 0.82 -11.26
C PRO A 253 -21.43 2.26 -11.78
N ARG A 254 -21.93 2.53 -12.98
CA ARG A 254 -21.96 3.86 -13.60
C ARG A 254 -23.01 4.76 -12.94
N THR A 255 -24.21 4.24 -12.73
CA THR A 255 -25.30 4.95 -12.05
C THR A 255 -24.91 5.30 -10.62
N LEU A 256 -24.35 4.34 -9.88
CA LEU A 256 -23.85 4.59 -8.52
C LEU A 256 -22.68 5.57 -8.54
N LEU A 257 -21.78 5.48 -9.51
CA LEU A 257 -20.67 6.44 -9.60
C LEU A 257 -21.19 7.87 -9.75
N LEU A 258 -22.18 8.09 -10.63
CA LEU A 258 -22.86 9.38 -10.78
C LEU A 258 -23.48 9.84 -9.46
N TYR A 259 -24.20 8.96 -8.75
CA TYR A 259 -24.81 9.29 -7.47
C TYR A 259 -23.77 9.68 -6.40
N PHE A 260 -22.69 8.92 -6.31
CA PHE A 260 -21.60 9.11 -5.35
C PHE A 260 -20.72 10.32 -5.67
N THR A 261 -20.84 10.94 -6.84
CA THR A 261 -20.15 12.22 -7.11
C THR A 261 -20.54 13.33 -6.13
N ASN A 262 -21.76 13.30 -5.60
CA ASN A 262 -22.30 14.31 -4.70
C ASN A 262 -22.60 13.81 -3.28
N VAL A 263 -22.04 12.66 -2.89
CA VAL A 263 -22.15 12.09 -1.52
C VAL A 263 -20.94 12.48 -0.69
N ILE A 264 -21.14 12.86 0.58
CA ILE A 264 -20.06 13.05 1.55
C ILE A 264 -19.37 11.70 1.84
N LEU A 265 -18.03 11.67 1.83
CA LEU A 265 -17.20 10.49 2.03
C LEU A 265 -17.50 9.39 1.02
N SER A 266 -17.48 9.74 -0.28
CA SER A 266 -17.92 8.84 -1.35
C SER A 266 -17.15 7.51 -1.40
N GLN A 267 -15.88 7.49 -0.99
CA GLN A 267 -15.07 6.27 -0.88
C GLN A 267 -15.61 5.28 0.17
N GLU A 268 -16.24 5.77 1.23
CA GLU A 268 -16.86 4.94 2.29
C GLU A 268 -18.21 4.34 1.86
N GLY A 269 -18.71 4.64 0.65
CA GLY A 269 -20.04 4.18 0.21
C GLY A 269 -20.10 3.57 -1.18
N TYR A 270 -19.26 4.00 -2.12
CA TYR A 270 -19.34 3.54 -3.52
C TYR A 270 -19.13 2.03 -3.66
N PHE A 271 -17.96 1.50 -3.26
CA PHE A 271 -17.68 0.08 -3.43
C PHE A 271 -18.67 -0.79 -2.65
N HIS A 272 -19.03 -0.37 -1.44
CA HIS A 272 -20.01 -1.02 -0.56
C HIS A 272 -21.38 -1.12 -1.22
N SER A 273 -21.88 -0.02 -1.78
CA SER A 273 -23.19 0.01 -2.43
C SER A 273 -23.17 -0.75 -3.76
N VAL A 274 -22.10 -0.66 -4.54
CA VAL A 274 -21.97 -1.41 -5.81
C VAL A 274 -21.95 -2.92 -5.54
N ILE A 275 -21.11 -3.38 -4.60
CA ILE A 275 -20.95 -4.81 -4.37
C ILE A 275 -22.24 -5.44 -3.84
N CYS A 276 -22.91 -4.77 -2.89
CA CYS A 276 -24.12 -5.29 -2.24
C CYS A 276 -25.39 -5.22 -3.10
N ASN A 277 -25.42 -4.36 -4.11
CA ASN A 277 -26.54 -4.27 -5.05
C ASN A 277 -26.26 -5.01 -6.38
N SER A 278 -25.21 -5.84 -6.45
CA SER A 278 -24.83 -6.59 -7.66
C SER A 278 -24.73 -8.10 -7.40
N ASP A 279 -24.45 -8.87 -8.45
CA ASP A 279 -24.20 -10.32 -8.35
C ASP A 279 -22.98 -10.68 -7.48
N TYR A 280 -22.12 -9.70 -7.18
CA TYR A 280 -20.98 -9.88 -6.28
C TYR A 280 -21.37 -9.90 -4.79
N ARG A 281 -22.64 -9.69 -4.42
CA ARG A 281 -23.10 -9.62 -3.01
C ARG A 281 -22.72 -10.84 -2.15
N ASN A 282 -22.59 -12.02 -2.75
CA ASN A 282 -22.25 -13.26 -2.04
C ASN A 282 -20.73 -13.47 -1.89
N THR A 283 -19.93 -12.59 -2.49
CA THR A 283 -18.47 -12.62 -2.43
C THR A 283 -17.91 -11.67 -1.37
N THR A 284 -18.79 -11.02 -0.59
CA THR A 284 -18.39 -10.04 0.43
C THR A 284 -18.02 -10.73 1.73
N VAL A 285 -16.81 -10.48 2.17
CA VAL A 285 -16.33 -10.81 3.51
C VAL A 285 -16.36 -9.51 4.30
N ASN A 286 -17.25 -9.44 5.30
CA ASN A 286 -17.50 -8.22 6.08
C ASN A 286 -16.41 -7.99 7.14
N ASN A 287 -15.22 -7.64 6.65
CA ASN A 287 -14.04 -7.33 7.43
C ASN A 287 -13.08 -6.55 6.53
N ASP A 288 -12.43 -5.52 7.04
CA ASP A 288 -11.46 -4.72 6.26
C ASP A 288 -9.99 -5.17 6.47
N LEU A 289 -9.76 -6.14 7.35
CA LEU A 289 -8.44 -6.67 7.71
C LEU A 289 -7.46 -5.58 8.17
N ARG A 290 -7.98 -4.59 8.90
CA ARG A 290 -7.22 -3.43 9.38
C ARG A 290 -7.33 -3.25 10.89
N TYR A 291 -6.19 -3.05 11.55
CA TYR A 291 -6.15 -2.63 12.93
C TYR A 291 -6.32 -1.11 13.00
N THR A 292 -7.43 -0.66 13.56
CA THR A 292 -7.75 0.76 13.75
C THR A 292 -8.29 0.97 15.15
N VAL A 293 -7.74 1.95 15.88
CA VAL A 293 -8.26 2.36 17.20
C VAL A 293 -9.04 3.66 17.03
N TRP A 294 -10.27 3.67 17.54
CA TRP A 294 -11.14 4.85 17.54
C TRP A 294 -11.23 5.42 18.96
N ASP A 295 -11.27 6.74 19.06
CA ASP A 295 -11.61 7.42 20.31
C ASP A 295 -13.08 7.14 20.70
N ASP A 296 -13.44 7.27 21.98
CA ASP A 296 -14.83 7.21 22.45
C ASP A 296 -15.27 8.59 23.00
N PRO A 297 -16.20 9.31 22.33
CA PRO A 297 -16.87 8.94 21.09
C PRO A 297 -15.95 9.05 19.85
N PRO A 298 -16.27 8.35 18.74
CA PRO A 298 -15.46 8.38 17.52
C PRO A 298 -15.33 9.78 16.94
N LYS A 299 -14.09 10.18 16.63
CA LYS A 299 -13.81 11.40 15.83
C LYS A 299 -13.89 11.08 14.33
N MET A 300 -13.74 12.13 13.51
CA MET A 300 -13.69 11.99 12.04
C MET A 300 -12.55 11.09 11.55
N GLU A 301 -11.43 11.08 12.27
CA GLU A 301 -10.28 10.24 11.96
C GLU A 301 -9.89 9.40 13.17
N PRO A 302 -9.34 8.19 12.94
CA PRO A 302 -8.94 7.31 14.03
C PRO A 302 -7.73 7.85 14.80
N HIS A 303 -7.51 7.25 15.97
CA HIS A 303 -6.37 7.53 16.84
C HIS A 303 -5.05 7.31 16.10
N PHE A 304 -4.05 8.17 16.39
CA PHE A 304 -2.70 7.97 15.90
C PHE A 304 -1.99 6.93 16.75
N LEU A 305 -1.71 5.76 16.18
CA LEU A 305 -1.05 4.66 16.86
C LEU A 305 0.40 5.01 17.19
N GLY A 306 0.82 4.65 18.40
CA GLY A 306 2.17 4.84 18.92
C GLY A 306 2.76 3.56 19.51
N SER A 307 3.92 3.70 20.17
CA SER A 307 4.64 2.54 20.73
C SER A 307 3.86 1.81 21.84
N THR A 308 2.94 2.50 22.50
CA THR A 308 2.04 1.92 23.53
C THR A 308 1.04 0.93 22.94
N ASP A 309 0.66 1.09 21.68
CA ASP A 309 -0.32 0.25 20.99
C ASP A 309 0.33 -0.99 20.34
N PHE A 310 1.66 -1.10 20.40
CA PHE A 310 2.42 -2.11 19.66
C PHE A 310 2.00 -3.54 19.95
N ASN A 311 1.80 -3.89 21.22
CA ASN A 311 1.41 -5.25 21.59
C ASN A 311 0.01 -5.58 21.08
N ALA A 312 -0.95 -4.65 21.21
CA ALA A 312 -2.31 -4.83 20.71
C ALA A 312 -2.34 -4.96 19.18
N MET A 313 -1.50 -4.20 18.46
CA MET A 313 -1.30 -4.38 17.01
C MET A 313 -0.81 -5.80 16.67
N VAL A 314 0.22 -6.28 17.35
CA VAL A 314 0.78 -7.63 17.12
C VAL A 314 -0.22 -8.74 17.50
N GLU A 315 -1.02 -8.52 18.53
CA GLU A 315 -2.05 -9.47 18.99
C GLU A 315 -3.28 -9.50 18.09
N SER A 316 -3.59 -8.41 17.40
CA SER A 316 -4.73 -8.35 16.48
C SER A 316 -4.66 -9.36 15.33
N GLY A 317 -3.45 -9.74 14.91
CA GLY A 317 -3.20 -10.72 13.84
C GLY A 317 -3.61 -10.27 12.43
N VAL A 318 -4.08 -9.03 12.25
CA VAL A 318 -4.48 -8.50 10.93
C VAL A 318 -3.26 -7.94 10.17
N PRO A 319 -3.31 -7.89 8.82
CA PRO A 319 -2.15 -7.58 7.99
C PRO A 319 -1.70 -6.12 7.99
N PHE A 320 -2.59 -5.18 8.34
CA PHE A 320 -2.33 -3.74 8.25
C PHE A 320 -2.84 -3.00 9.48
N ALA A 321 -2.23 -1.87 9.80
CA ALA A 321 -2.67 -0.97 10.86
C ALA A 321 -2.72 0.49 10.41
N ARG A 322 -3.56 1.28 11.09
CA ARG A 322 -3.66 2.73 10.89
C ARG A 322 -4.22 3.49 12.10
N LYS A 323 -3.93 4.79 12.27
CA LYS A 323 -3.04 5.62 11.44
C LYS A 323 -1.75 5.98 12.15
N PHE A 324 -0.65 6.16 11.42
CA PHE A 324 0.64 6.50 12.00
C PHE A 324 1.05 7.94 11.70
N LYS A 325 1.74 8.58 12.65
CA LYS A 325 2.42 9.84 12.40
C LYS A 325 3.68 9.61 11.57
N GLU A 326 4.06 10.62 10.81
CA GLU A 326 5.37 10.64 10.16
C GLU A 326 6.49 10.49 11.20
N LEU A 327 7.46 9.61 10.91
CA LEU A 327 8.65 9.34 11.74
C LEU A 327 8.36 8.81 13.16
N ASP A 328 7.16 8.32 13.44
CA ASP A 328 6.87 7.74 14.76
C ASP A 328 7.79 6.54 15.05
N ALA A 329 8.28 6.46 16.29
CA ALA A 329 9.18 5.39 16.74
C ALA A 329 8.54 3.99 16.63
N VAL A 330 7.20 3.90 16.66
CA VAL A 330 6.50 2.62 16.48
C VAL A 330 6.74 2.02 15.09
N LEU A 331 6.95 2.83 14.06
CA LEU A 331 7.26 2.32 12.71
C LEU A 331 8.63 1.61 12.69
N ASP A 332 9.61 2.13 13.43
CA ASP A 332 10.92 1.48 13.58
C ASP A 332 10.83 0.23 14.46
N LEU A 333 9.85 0.17 15.37
CA LEU A 333 9.56 -1.01 16.16
C LEU A 333 8.93 -2.11 15.31
N ILE A 334 7.95 -1.78 14.47
CA ILE A 334 7.34 -2.68 13.48
C ILE A 334 8.41 -3.21 12.52
N ASP A 335 9.23 -2.33 11.95
CA ASP A 335 10.31 -2.71 11.03
C ASP A 335 11.25 -3.76 11.62
N ARG A 336 11.66 -3.58 12.87
CA ARG A 336 12.64 -4.46 13.52
C ARG A 336 12.02 -5.73 14.09
N ARG A 337 10.84 -5.63 14.72
CA ARG A 337 10.23 -6.73 15.49
C ARG A 337 9.30 -7.59 14.67
N ILE A 338 8.69 -7.03 13.62
CA ILE A 338 7.71 -7.72 12.78
C ILE A 338 8.32 -8.02 11.41
N LEU A 339 8.84 -7.00 10.73
CA LEU A 339 9.28 -7.12 9.33
C LEU A 339 10.74 -7.56 9.18
N GLY A 340 11.51 -7.60 10.27
CA GLY A 340 12.92 -8.02 10.26
C GLY A 340 13.81 -7.17 9.35
N LYS A 341 13.51 -5.88 9.19
CA LYS A 341 14.21 -4.98 8.26
C LYS A 341 14.71 -3.70 8.90
N TRP A 342 15.58 -3.01 8.18
CA TRP A 342 15.93 -1.62 8.45
C TRP A 342 15.00 -0.67 7.72
N ARG A 343 14.87 0.56 8.23
CA ARG A 343 13.97 1.58 7.69
C ARG A 343 14.12 1.85 6.19
N THR A 344 15.35 1.82 5.69
CA THR A 344 15.69 2.13 4.28
C THR A 344 15.86 0.89 3.41
N LYS A 345 15.47 -0.29 3.93
CA LYS A 345 15.66 -1.58 3.27
C LYS A 345 14.33 -2.26 3.02
N VAL A 346 14.34 -3.17 2.08
CA VAL A 346 13.18 -4.01 1.75
C VAL A 346 12.95 -5.03 2.85
N THR A 347 11.69 -5.38 3.12
CA THR A 347 11.34 -6.54 3.94
C THR A 347 11.90 -7.82 3.29
N PRO A 348 12.83 -8.54 3.93
CA PRO A 348 13.37 -9.77 3.36
C PRO A 348 12.28 -10.84 3.19
N GLY A 349 12.16 -11.38 1.98
CA GLY A 349 11.33 -12.56 1.69
C GLY A 349 12.19 -13.74 1.21
N ALA A 350 11.58 -14.89 0.96
CA ALA A 350 12.26 -16.08 0.45
C ALA A 350 12.96 -15.85 -0.91
N TRP A 351 12.46 -14.88 -1.68
CA TRP A 351 13.07 -14.46 -2.94
C TRP A 351 14.40 -13.73 -2.75
N CYS A 352 14.75 -13.24 -1.56
CA CYS A 352 16.02 -12.57 -1.27
C CYS A 352 17.11 -13.59 -0.93
N THR A 353 18.13 -13.73 -1.78
CA THR A 353 19.18 -14.77 -1.65
C THR A 353 20.56 -14.22 -1.29
N GLY A 354 20.69 -12.90 -1.11
CA GLY A 354 21.95 -12.27 -0.76
C GLY A 354 22.47 -12.77 0.58
N THR A 355 23.77 -13.09 0.65
CA THR A 355 24.41 -13.49 1.92
C THR A 355 24.41 -12.29 2.87
N GLY A 356 23.66 -12.39 3.97
CA GLY A 356 23.55 -11.36 5.02
C GLY A 356 24.82 -11.17 5.85
N ARG A 357 25.96 -10.88 5.22
CA ARG A 357 27.12 -10.29 5.92
C ARG A 357 26.77 -8.85 6.29
N TRP A 358 27.34 -8.36 7.40
CA TRP A 358 26.95 -7.19 8.21
C TRP A 358 26.81 -5.81 7.51
N TRP A 359 26.80 -5.77 6.17
CA TRP A 359 26.67 -4.56 5.34
C TRP A 359 25.97 -4.78 3.99
N ARG A 360 25.58 -6.02 3.63
CA ARG A 360 24.89 -6.29 2.34
C ARG A 360 23.41 -6.55 2.56
N ASP A 361 22.61 -5.86 1.75
CA ASP A 361 21.17 -6.05 1.69
C ASP A 361 20.85 -7.46 1.17
N PRO A 362 20.12 -8.31 1.92
CA PRO A 362 19.77 -9.66 1.46
C PRO A 362 18.97 -9.65 0.15
N CYS A 363 18.25 -8.56 -0.15
CA CYS A 363 17.45 -8.41 -1.36
C CYS A 363 18.22 -7.75 -2.52
N SER A 364 19.55 -7.61 -2.40
CA SER A 364 20.44 -7.21 -3.52
C SER A 364 20.67 -8.33 -4.54
N GLN A 365 20.40 -9.58 -4.15
CA GLN A 365 20.39 -10.75 -5.02
C GLN A 365 19.05 -11.45 -4.84
N TRP A 366 18.51 -11.99 -5.92
CA TRP A 366 17.20 -12.62 -5.91
C TRP A 366 17.23 -14.03 -6.50
N GLY A 367 16.41 -14.90 -5.90
CA GLY A 367 16.16 -16.26 -6.32
C GLY A 367 14.78 -16.43 -6.92
N ASN A 368 14.12 -17.54 -6.61
CA ASN A 368 12.81 -17.87 -7.14
C ASN A 368 11.72 -17.02 -6.46
N VAL A 369 11.07 -16.14 -7.22
CA VAL A 369 10.00 -15.25 -6.77
C VAL A 369 8.66 -15.96 -6.52
N ASN A 370 8.57 -17.26 -6.79
CA ASN A 370 7.37 -18.09 -6.55
C ASN A 370 7.44 -18.85 -5.22
N ILE A 371 8.58 -18.80 -4.51
CA ILE A 371 8.71 -19.41 -3.19
C ILE A 371 8.36 -18.36 -2.15
N VAL A 372 7.57 -18.75 -1.16
CA VAL A 372 7.27 -17.95 0.03
C VAL A 372 7.72 -18.70 1.27
N ARG A 373 8.23 -17.98 2.26
CA ARG A 373 8.60 -18.50 3.57
C ARG A 373 7.80 -17.75 4.64
N PRO A 374 6.66 -18.30 5.10
CA PRO A 374 5.90 -17.68 6.17
C PRO A 374 6.75 -17.62 7.45
N GLY A 375 6.59 -16.53 8.18
CA GLY A 375 7.08 -16.30 9.52
C GLY A 375 5.97 -16.38 10.57
N PRO A 376 6.25 -15.97 11.82
CA PRO A 376 5.32 -16.14 12.94
C PRO A 376 3.99 -15.41 12.81
N GLN A 377 3.94 -14.30 12.06
CA GLN A 377 2.70 -13.54 11.87
C GLN A 377 1.71 -14.25 10.93
N ALA A 378 2.18 -15.11 10.02
CA ALA A 378 1.30 -15.91 9.18
C ALA A 378 0.36 -16.81 10.01
N GLU A 379 0.84 -17.40 11.10
CA GLU A 379 0.02 -18.26 11.96
C GLU A 379 -1.11 -17.47 12.65
N ARG A 380 -0.82 -16.25 13.10
CA ARG A 380 -1.82 -15.37 13.72
C ARG A 380 -2.83 -14.92 12.69
N PHE A 381 -2.35 -14.51 11.52
CA PHE A 381 -3.21 -14.06 10.44
C PHE A 381 -4.09 -15.18 9.88
N GLN A 382 -3.57 -16.42 9.78
CA GLN A 382 -4.35 -17.58 9.38
C GLN A 382 -5.54 -17.81 10.31
N LYS A 383 -5.35 -17.71 11.64
CA LYS A 383 -6.46 -17.86 12.61
C LYS A 383 -7.56 -16.81 12.41
N ILE A 384 -7.17 -15.55 12.15
CA ILE A 384 -8.13 -14.48 11.85
C ILE A 384 -8.85 -14.77 10.53
N MET A 385 -8.11 -15.16 9.50
CA MET A 385 -8.65 -15.49 8.19
C MET A 385 -9.64 -16.65 8.25
N ASP A 386 -9.29 -17.73 8.96
CA ASP A 386 -10.17 -18.90 9.12
C ASP A 386 -11.50 -18.50 9.78
N ARG A 387 -11.46 -17.71 10.85
CA ARG A 387 -12.66 -17.19 11.52
C ARG A 387 -13.51 -16.34 10.59
N VAL A 388 -12.87 -15.39 9.89
CA VAL A 388 -13.55 -14.47 8.99
C VAL A 388 -14.19 -15.22 7.81
N LEU A 389 -13.56 -16.27 7.31
CA LEU A 389 -14.11 -17.12 6.24
C LEU A 389 -15.21 -18.06 6.75
N GLU A 390 -15.15 -18.51 8.00
CA GLU A 390 -16.23 -19.26 8.65
C GLU A 390 -17.47 -18.39 8.84
N ASP A 391 -17.30 -17.17 9.34
CA ASP A 391 -18.36 -16.16 9.48
C ASP A 391 -19.02 -15.88 8.11
N TRP A 392 -18.22 -15.73 7.05
CA TRP A 392 -18.72 -15.57 5.68
C TRP A 392 -19.54 -16.79 5.21
N LYS A 393 -19.05 -18.02 5.41
CA LYS A 393 -19.76 -19.25 5.03
C LYS A 393 -21.09 -19.41 5.77
N SER A 394 -21.17 -18.93 7.00
CA SER A 394 -22.40 -18.96 7.80
C SER A 394 -23.47 -17.96 7.32
N GLY A 395 -23.10 -17.01 6.45
CA GLY A 395 -23.99 -15.95 5.96
C GLY A 395 -24.24 -14.81 6.95
N ALA A 396 -23.63 -14.87 8.14
CA ALA A 396 -23.91 -13.98 9.28
C ALA A 396 -23.75 -12.48 8.97
N ASN A 397 -22.84 -12.12 8.05
CA ASN A 397 -22.47 -10.72 7.80
C ASN A 397 -22.55 -10.31 6.32
N SER A 398 -23.34 -11.02 5.51
CA SER A 398 -23.54 -10.70 4.10
C SER A 398 -24.37 -9.41 3.91
N CYS A 399 -24.43 -8.90 2.68
CA CYS A 399 -25.23 -7.74 2.28
C CYS A 399 -26.74 -7.94 2.52
N GLN A 400 -27.18 -7.92 3.78
CA GLN A 400 -28.56 -8.12 4.18
C GLN A 400 -29.41 -7.01 3.55
N GLN A 401 -30.32 -7.41 2.66
CA GLN A 401 -31.21 -6.51 1.93
C GLN A 401 -32.34 -5.98 2.80
#